data_AF-A0A2M8Q6E0-F1
#
_entry.id   AF-A0A2M8Q6E0-F1
#
_cell.length_a   1.000
_cell.length_b   1.000
_cell.length_c   1.000
_cell.angle_alpha   90.00
_cell.angle_beta   90.00
_cell.angle_gamma   90.00
#
_symmetry.space_group_name_H-M   'P 1'
#
loop_
_entity.id
_entity.type
_entity.pdbx_description
1 polymer ?
#
loop_
_entity_poly.entity_id
_entity_poly.type
_entity_poly.pdbx_seq_one_letter_code
_entity_poly.pdbx_strand_id
1 'polypeptide(L)'
;RFSSGEIQTFEIRAGEPRTPYFGVRLRWERRKTPLVISLRSLQSADDARITLRGMTGIDETDGTFHLQMVTGDHDMRLVHSGDVKIYENLRRAPRVAVQDAAGAPIDIRQ
;
A
#
# COMPACT_ATOMS: atom_id res chain seq x y z
N ARG A 1 -11.79 -14.28 1.72
CA ARG A 1 -12.03 -15.66 1.21
C ARG A 1 -10.71 -16.22 0.70
N PHE A 2 -10.37 -17.43 1.13
CA PHE A 2 -9.15 -18.14 0.73
C PHE A 2 -9.40 -19.12 -0.41
N SER A 3 -8.33 -19.65 -0.99
CA SER A 3 -8.38 -20.69 -2.04
C SER A 3 -9.07 -21.98 -1.57
N SER A 4 -9.05 -22.27 -0.27
CA SER A 4 -9.80 -23.37 0.35
C SER A 4 -11.31 -23.14 0.41
N GLY A 5 -11.80 -21.94 0.05
CA GLY A 5 -13.19 -21.53 0.22
C GLY A 5 -13.50 -20.92 1.60
N GLU A 6 -12.61 -21.10 2.58
CA GLU A 6 -12.76 -20.55 3.92
C GLU A 6 -12.86 -19.01 3.91
N ILE A 7 -13.67 -18.47 4.82
CA ILE A 7 -13.81 -17.04 5.05
C ILE A 7 -13.34 -16.73 6.46
N GLN A 8 -12.51 -15.70 6.58
CA GLN A 8 -12.13 -15.15 7.86
C GLN A 8 -12.39 -13.65 7.86
N THR A 9 -12.95 -13.17 8.97
CA THR A 9 -13.39 -11.80 9.16
C THR A 9 -12.60 -11.16 10.29
N PHE A 10 -12.23 -9.91 10.11
CA PHE A 10 -11.52 -9.11 11.10
C PHE A 10 -12.24 -7.78 11.27
N GLU A 11 -12.45 -7.36 12.51
CA GLU A 11 -12.85 -6.00 12.81
C GLU A 11 -11.60 -5.17 13.05
N ILE A 12 -11.50 -4.05 12.33
CA ILE A 12 -10.37 -3.11 12.44
C ILE A 12 -10.91 -1.72 12.76
N ARG A 13 -10.14 -0.95 13.53
CA ARG A 13 -10.41 0.46 13.81
C ARG A 13 -9.33 1.31 13.19
N ALA A 14 -9.70 2.46 12.66
CA ALA A 14 -8.71 3.45 12.25
C ALA A 14 -7.92 3.90 13.49
N GLY A 15 -6.61 3.75 13.44
CA GLY A 15 -5.70 4.30 14.45
C GLY A 15 -5.13 5.64 13.98
N GLU A 16 -4.56 6.40 14.92
CA GLU A 16 -3.77 7.57 14.56
C GLU A 16 -2.56 7.16 13.70
N PRO A 17 -2.22 7.92 12.64
CA PRO A 17 -1.02 7.65 11.85
C PRO A 17 0.22 7.77 12.74
N ARG A 18 0.93 6.65 12.95
CA ARG A 18 2.25 6.66 13.61
C ARG A 18 3.34 6.49 12.57
N THR A 19 4.32 7.39 12.58
CA THR A 19 5.51 7.34 11.73
C THR A 19 6.63 6.57 12.45
N PRO A 20 7.35 5.65 11.78
CA PRO A 20 7.11 5.10 10.44
C PRO A 20 5.83 4.24 10.40
N TYR A 21 5.08 4.27 9.29
CA TYR A 21 3.75 3.66 9.17
C TYR A 21 3.61 2.26 9.81
N PHE A 22 3.06 2.19 11.01
CA PHE A 22 2.68 0.92 11.63
C PHE A 22 1.23 0.62 11.25
N GLY A 23 1.04 -0.20 10.21
CA GLY A 23 -0.27 -0.69 9.82
C GLY A 23 -0.86 -1.66 10.85
N VAL A 24 -2.19 -1.87 10.79
CA VAL A 24 -2.86 -2.93 11.55
C VAL A 24 -2.43 -4.29 10.98
N ARG A 25 -1.89 -5.19 11.80
CA ARG A 25 -1.46 -6.54 11.38
C ARG A 25 -2.57 -7.56 11.65
N LEU A 26 -3.14 -8.09 10.58
CA LEU A 26 -4.12 -9.18 10.64
C LEU A 26 -3.40 -10.52 10.47
N ARG A 27 -3.74 -11.51 11.31
CA ARG A 27 -3.12 -12.84 11.30
C ARG A 27 -4.18 -13.93 11.21
N TRP A 28 -3.82 -15.02 10.57
CA TRP A 28 -4.62 -16.24 10.50
C TRP A 28 -3.74 -17.46 10.70
N GLU A 29 -4.36 -18.57 11.09
CA GLU A 29 -3.63 -19.82 11.29
C GLU A 29 -3.27 -20.48 9.96
N ARG A 30 -2.02 -20.96 9.90
CA ARG A 30 -1.45 -21.71 8.77
C ARG A 30 -1.36 -20.90 7.47
N ARG A 31 -0.54 -21.40 6.53
CA ARG A 31 -0.44 -20.83 5.19
C ARG A 31 -1.78 -20.98 4.46
N LYS A 32 -2.35 -19.86 4.02
CA LYS A 32 -3.57 -19.81 3.20
C LYS A 32 -3.40 -18.75 2.11
N THR A 33 -3.88 -19.03 0.90
CA THR A 33 -3.82 -18.08 -0.22
C THR A 33 -5.09 -17.24 -0.27
N PRO A 34 -5.04 -15.93 0.04
CA PRO A 34 -6.20 -15.06 -0.08
C PRO A 34 -6.54 -14.84 -1.56
N LEU A 35 -7.80 -15.08 -1.93
CA LEU A 35 -8.31 -14.84 -3.29
C LEU A 35 -9.11 -13.55 -3.39
N VAL A 36 -9.85 -13.22 -2.32
CA VAL A 36 -10.72 -12.05 -2.27
C VAL A 36 -10.62 -11.42 -0.90
N ILE A 37 -10.38 -10.12 -0.88
CA ILE A 37 -10.39 -9.27 0.30
C ILE A 37 -11.52 -8.26 0.11
N SER A 38 -12.49 -8.28 1.03
CA SER A 38 -13.63 -7.39 1.04
C SER A 38 -13.54 -6.48 2.25
N LEU A 39 -13.73 -5.18 2.03
CA LEU A 39 -13.75 -4.18 3.08
C LEU A 39 -15.14 -3.56 3.14
N ARG A 40 -15.67 -3.43 4.35
CA ARG A 40 -16.96 -2.81 4.60
C ARG A 40 -16.80 -1.85 5.77
N SER A 41 -17.28 -0.62 5.61
CA SER A 41 -17.41 0.31 6.74
C SER A 41 -18.49 -0.20 7.69
N LEU A 42 -18.18 -0.25 8.98
CA LEU A 42 -19.15 -0.53 10.05
C LEU A 42 -19.70 0.76 10.69
N GLN A 43 -19.13 1.92 10.37
CA GLN A 43 -19.63 3.23 10.82
C GLN A 43 -20.66 3.80 9.82
N SER A 44 -21.63 4.55 10.33
CA SER A 44 -22.53 5.38 9.53
C SER A 44 -21.71 6.37 8.71
N ALA A 45 -22.12 6.62 7.45
CA ALA A 45 -21.34 7.35 6.46
C ALA A 45 -20.89 8.77 6.88
N ASP A 46 -21.55 9.35 7.88
CA ASP A 46 -21.32 10.72 8.34
C ASP A 46 -20.21 10.88 9.39
N ASP A 47 -19.75 9.80 10.05
CA ASP A 47 -18.91 9.92 11.25
C ASP A 47 -17.38 9.80 11.05
N ALA A 48 -16.90 9.29 9.91
CA ALA A 48 -15.47 9.34 9.59
C ALA A 48 -15.17 8.97 8.13
N ARG A 49 -14.29 9.73 7.48
CA ARG A 49 -13.71 9.33 6.19
C ARG A 49 -12.52 8.40 6.43
N ILE A 50 -12.75 7.09 6.39
CA ILE A 50 -11.66 6.10 6.42
C ILE A 50 -11.01 6.04 5.03
N THR A 51 -9.70 6.26 4.97
CA THR A 51 -8.92 6.10 3.73
C THR A 51 -7.98 4.91 3.86
N LEU A 52 -8.15 3.89 3.01
CA LEU A 52 -7.18 2.80 2.90
C LEU A 52 -6.01 3.25 2.02
N ARG A 53 -4.81 3.36 2.63
CA ARG A 53 -3.59 3.80 1.93
C ARG A 53 -2.79 2.66 1.30
N GLY A 54 -2.96 1.44 1.80
CA GLY A 54 -2.21 0.28 1.33
C GLY A 54 -2.51 -0.97 2.13
N MET A 55 -2.16 -2.13 1.56
CA MET A 55 -2.29 -3.43 2.20
C MET A 55 -1.10 -4.30 1.85
N THR A 56 -0.67 -5.13 2.78
CA THR A 56 0.47 -6.02 2.58
C THR A 56 0.09 -7.41 3.08
N GLY A 57 0.39 -8.44 2.29
CA GLY A 57 0.34 -9.83 2.70
C GLY A 57 1.76 -10.29 3.03
N ILE A 58 1.91 -11.01 4.13
CA ILE A 58 3.20 -11.56 4.55
C ILE A 58 2.95 -13.02 4.89
N ASP A 59 3.66 -13.90 4.20
CA ASP A 59 3.84 -15.27 4.68
C ASP A 59 5.00 -15.28 5.67
N GLU A 60 4.68 -15.46 6.95
CA GLU A 60 5.67 -15.46 8.01
C GLU A 60 6.44 -16.78 8.11
N THR A 61 5.97 -17.84 7.43
CA THR A 61 6.59 -19.17 7.52
C THR A 61 7.85 -19.29 6.68
N ASP A 62 7.88 -18.62 5.52
CA ASP A 62 9.02 -18.58 4.61
C ASP A 62 9.56 -17.13 4.40
N GLY A 63 8.98 -16.14 5.08
CA GLY A 63 9.34 -14.73 4.94
C GLY A 63 8.87 -14.09 3.64
N THR A 64 8.08 -14.78 2.82
CA THR A 64 7.64 -14.28 1.51
C THR A 64 6.66 -13.14 1.67
N PHE A 65 7.00 -11.98 1.07
CA PHE A 65 6.18 -10.78 1.14
C PHE A 65 5.38 -10.55 -0.14
N HIS A 66 4.06 -10.59 -0.02
CA HIS A 66 3.09 -10.26 -1.07
C HIS A 66 2.48 -8.87 -0.82
N LEU A 67 3.15 -7.81 -1.24
CA LEU A 67 2.61 -6.45 -1.13
C LEU A 67 1.48 -6.23 -2.14
N GLN A 68 0.34 -5.70 -1.71
CA GLN A 68 -0.76 -5.32 -2.60
C GLN A 68 -1.19 -3.91 -2.23
N MET A 69 -0.55 -2.89 -2.81
CA MET A 69 -1.05 -1.52 -2.65
C MET A 69 -2.45 -1.43 -3.27
N VAL A 70 -3.44 -1.05 -2.45
CA VAL A 70 -4.84 -1.02 -2.88
C VAL A 70 -5.16 0.32 -3.56
N THR A 71 -4.60 1.43 -3.07
CA THR A 71 -4.68 2.77 -3.70
C THR A 71 -3.85 3.76 -2.89
N GLY A 72 -3.05 4.60 -3.55
CA GLY A 72 -2.53 5.84 -2.99
C GLY A 72 -3.14 7.04 -3.73
N ASP A 73 -2.88 8.27 -3.29
CA ASP A 73 -3.26 9.50 -4.02
C ASP A 73 -2.55 9.63 -5.40
N HIS A 74 -1.83 8.58 -5.80
CA HIS A 74 -1.07 8.40 -7.01
C HIS A 74 -1.49 7.08 -7.65
N ASP A 75 -1.70 7.07 -8.96
CA ASP A 75 -1.95 5.85 -9.71
C ASP A 75 -0.63 5.07 -9.75
N MET A 76 -0.39 4.16 -8.81
CA MET A 76 0.85 3.39 -8.73
C MET A 76 0.64 1.99 -9.31
N ARG A 77 1.57 1.51 -10.13
CA ARG A 77 1.62 0.14 -10.64
C ARG A 77 2.81 -0.60 -10.06
N LEU A 78 2.58 -1.79 -9.49
CA LEU A 78 3.66 -2.67 -9.07
C LEU A 78 4.38 -3.19 -10.34
N VAL A 79 5.68 -2.93 -10.45
CA VAL A 79 6.50 -3.37 -11.60
C VAL A 79 7.55 -4.42 -11.21
N HIS A 80 7.90 -4.51 -9.92
CA HIS A 80 8.79 -5.55 -9.41
C HIS A 80 8.45 -5.93 -7.96
N SER A 81 8.48 -7.22 -7.66
CA SER A 81 8.18 -7.78 -6.34
C SER A 81 9.18 -8.88 -5.95
N GLY A 82 10.33 -8.46 -5.43
CA GLY A 82 11.35 -9.32 -4.81
C GLY A 82 11.61 -8.88 -3.36
N ASP A 83 12.87 -8.88 -2.94
CA ASP A 83 13.33 -8.35 -1.64
C ASP A 83 12.98 -6.86 -1.47
N VAL A 84 12.81 -6.16 -2.59
CA VAL A 84 12.24 -4.81 -2.66
C VAL A 84 10.98 -4.80 -3.50
N LYS A 85 10.09 -3.85 -3.20
CA LYS A 85 8.88 -3.60 -3.99
C LYS A 85 9.05 -2.30 -4.75
N ILE A 86 9.06 -2.40 -6.07
CA ILE A 86 9.22 -1.24 -6.96
C ILE A 86 7.87 -0.92 -7.56
N TYR A 87 7.47 0.33 -7.39
CA TYR A 87 6.25 0.88 -7.95
C TYR A 87 6.59 1.95 -8.96
N GLU A 88 5.92 1.88 -10.11
CA GLU A 88 5.90 2.95 -11.08
C GLU A 88 4.74 3.89 -10.77
N ASN A 89 5.03 5.20 -10.66
CA ASN A 89 4.00 6.22 -10.61
C ASN A 89 3.46 6.49 -12.03
N LEU A 90 2.23 6.09 -12.29
CA LEU A 90 1.55 6.30 -13.58
C LEU A 90 1.11 7.76 -13.77
N ARG A 91 1.06 8.57 -12.70
CA ARG A 91 0.95 10.02 -12.79
C ARG A 91 2.36 10.61 -12.87
N ARG A 92 2.82 10.98 -14.08
CA ARG A 92 4.04 11.78 -14.21
C ARG A 92 3.85 13.07 -13.40
N ALA A 93 4.54 13.20 -12.28
CA ALA A 93 4.65 14.48 -11.60
C ALA A 93 5.34 15.47 -12.57
N PRO A 94 4.90 16.74 -12.63
CA PRO A 94 5.62 17.77 -13.36
C PRO A 94 7.06 17.81 -12.84
N ARG A 95 8.03 17.51 -13.71
CA ARG A 95 9.44 17.66 -13.35
C ARG A 95 9.78 19.14 -13.45
N VAL A 96 10.23 19.72 -12.35
CA VAL A 96 10.79 21.07 -12.34
C VAL A 96 12.29 20.93 -12.58
N ALA A 97 12.81 21.60 -13.60
CA ALA A 97 14.25 21.74 -13.80
C ALA A 97 14.72 23.01 -13.10
N VAL A 98 15.80 22.92 -12.33
CA VAL A 98 16.46 24.11 -11.81
C VAL A 98 17.29 24.71 -12.93
N GLN A 99 17.08 25.99 -13.20
CA GLN A 99 17.86 26.76 -14.15
C GLN A 99 18.59 27.88 -13.42
N ASP A 100 19.73 28.30 -13.93
CA ASP A 100 20.36 29.54 -13.48
C ASP A 100 19.61 30.78 -14.01
N ALA A 101 20.07 31.97 -13.65
CA ALA A 101 19.47 33.22 -14.09
C ALA A 101 19.55 33.44 -15.62
N ALA A 102 20.40 32.70 -16.32
CA ALA A 102 20.53 32.72 -17.77
C ALA A 102 19.69 31.61 -18.47
N GLY A 103 18.95 30.80 -17.70
CA GLY A 103 18.14 29.70 -18.21
C GLY A 103 18.89 28.40 -18.46
N ALA A 104 20.18 28.30 -18.08
CA ALA A 104 20.96 27.08 -18.26
C ALA A 104 20.59 26.05 -17.18
N PRO A 105 20.41 24.77 -17.53
CA PRO A 105 20.07 23.73 -16.56
C PRO A 105 21.21 23.51 -15.57
N ILE A 106 20.87 23.49 -14.27
CA ILE A 106 21.81 23.16 -13.20
C ILE A 106 21.77 21.65 -12.95
N ASP A 107 22.88 20.96 -13.22
CA ASP A 107 23.01 19.53 -12.93
C ASP A 107 23.33 19.33 -11.44
N ILE A 108 22.33 18.92 -10.66
CA ILE A 108 22.50 18.61 -9.23
C ILE A 108 22.97 17.16 -9.11
N ARG A 109 24.21 16.88 -9.50
CA ARG A 109 24.88 15.62 -9.15
C ARG A 109 25.76 15.88 -7.93
N GLN A 110 25.47 15.17 -6.84
CA GLN A 110 26.39 15.00 -5.72
C GLN A 110 27.37 13.88 -6.01
#